data_AF-A0A2W4T764-F1
#
_entry.id   AF-A0A2W4T764-F1
#
_cell.length_a   1.000
_cell.length_b   1.000
_cell.length_c   1.000
_cell.angle_alpha   90.00
_cell.angle_beta   90.00
_cell.angle_gamma   90.00
#
_symmetry.space_group_name_H-M   'P 1'
#
loop_
_entity.id
_entity.type
_entity.pdbx_description
1 polymer ?
#
loop_
_entity_poly.entity_id
_entity_poly.type
_entity_poly.pdbx_seq_one_letter_code
_entity_poly.pdbx_strand_id
1 'polypeptide(L)'
;MTASYYLPTDDAGKADFLDHLAATLPKYAGLLEISDADIATLQADAASFRYTLHTLNDMQAYAQHWTAYKNVLRDGGNGSAEWPVPPSLDQPIPPAVAPGIIPRTTALVARIKTLKHYTPAIGQDLRIIGTSHTVDPSSWKPLLSVQIKAAHPVILWTKAKASAIEIWVDRNDGNGFVFLIINTEPNTTDPTPLPAPGTSAAWNYKAIYRFHDEQVGQWSDVVSVTVGG
;
A
#
# COMPACT_ATOMS: atom_id res chain seq x y z
N MET A 1 22.04 5.91 0.63
CA MET A 1 20.78 6.65 0.85
C MET A 1 20.42 6.51 2.31
N THR A 2 20.41 7.61 3.07
CA THR A 2 19.95 7.61 4.47
C THR A 2 18.46 7.32 4.44
N ALA A 3 18.03 6.20 4.99
CA ALA A 3 16.64 5.79 4.90
C ALA A 3 15.73 6.74 5.70
N SER A 4 14.76 7.34 5.00
CA SER A 4 13.79 8.30 5.55
C SER A 4 12.65 7.58 6.28
N TYR A 5 12.98 6.79 7.30
CA TYR A 5 12.02 5.96 8.05
C TYR A 5 10.90 6.74 8.75
N TYR A 6 11.02 8.07 8.84
CA TYR A 6 10.00 8.97 9.37
C TYR A 6 8.94 9.36 8.32
N LEU A 7 9.21 9.15 7.02
CA LEU A 7 8.34 9.58 5.94
C LEU A 7 7.29 8.50 5.63
N PRO A 8 5.99 8.83 5.66
CA PRO A 8 4.93 7.89 5.30
C PRO A 8 5.02 7.40 3.84
N THR A 9 4.51 6.19 3.59
CA THR A 9 4.61 5.54 2.27
C THR A 9 3.50 5.96 1.31
N ASP A 10 2.30 6.22 1.80
CA ASP A 10 1.16 6.70 1.02
C ASP A 10 1.10 8.23 0.94
N ASP A 11 0.31 8.77 0.01
CA ASP A 11 0.28 10.21 -0.25
C ASP A 11 -0.50 11.00 0.81
N ALA A 12 -1.52 10.39 1.44
CA ALA A 12 -2.26 11.01 2.54
C ALA A 12 -1.34 11.26 3.74
N GLY A 13 -0.58 10.24 4.14
CA GLY A 13 0.41 10.35 5.20
C GLY A 13 1.53 11.34 4.85
N LYS A 14 1.99 11.39 3.59
CA LYS A 14 2.98 12.41 3.17
C LYS A 14 2.40 13.83 3.29
N ALA A 15 1.14 14.05 2.94
CA ALA A 15 0.49 15.34 3.09
C ALA A 15 0.34 15.72 4.58
N ASP A 16 -0.05 14.78 5.43
CA ASP A 16 -0.14 15.00 6.89
C ASP A 16 1.22 15.31 7.52
N PHE A 17 2.27 14.64 7.05
CA PHE A 17 3.64 14.92 7.45
C PHE A 17 4.07 16.34 7.03
N LEU A 18 3.81 16.74 5.79
CA LEU A 18 4.15 18.07 5.28
C LEU A 18 3.42 19.17 6.05
N ASP A 19 2.12 19.04 6.29
CA ASP A 19 1.34 20.01 7.05
C ASP A 19 1.84 20.15 8.49
N HIS A 20 2.10 19.01 9.16
CA HIS A 20 2.64 19.00 10.51
C HIS A 20 4.02 19.68 10.57
N LEU A 21 4.91 19.36 9.63
CA LEU A 21 6.24 19.95 9.57
C LEU A 21 6.19 21.45 9.28
N ALA A 22 5.35 21.87 8.33
CA ALA A 22 5.16 23.27 7.96
C ALA A 22 4.57 24.13 9.09
N ALA A 23 3.69 23.56 9.91
CA ALA A 23 3.11 24.23 11.07
C ALA A 23 4.07 24.27 12.27
N THR A 24 4.94 23.27 12.42
CA THR A 24 5.75 23.08 13.64
C THR A 24 7.16 23.64 13.52
N LEU A 25 7.81 23.52 12.36
CA LEU A 25 9.18 24.03 12.13
C LEU A 25 9.39 25.52 12.47
N PRO A 26 8.43 26.44 12.22
CA PRO A 26 8.59 27.84 12.58
C PRO A 26 8.89 28.08 14.07
N LYS A 27 8.39 27.22 14.98
CA LYS A 27 8.65 27.32 16.42
C LYS A 27 10.14 27.19 16.78
N TYR A 28 10.89 26.49 15.93
CA TYR A 28 12.31 26.21 16.11
C TYR A 28 13.20 26.99 15.15
N ALA A 29 12.64 27.79 14.24
CA ALA A 29 13.39 28.43 13.16
C ALA A 29 14.54 29.30 13.68
N GLY A 30 14.30 30.13 14.70
CA GLY A 30 15.34 30.96 15.32
C GLY A 30 16.44 30.15 16.03
N LEU A 31 16.07 29.05 16.70
CA LEU A 31 17.02 28.17 17.40
C LEU A 31 17.89 27.36 16.43
N LEU A 32 17.29 26.94 15.32
CA LEU A 32 17.91 26.11 14.29
C LEU A 32 18.50 26.95 13.14
N GLU A 33 18.44 28.28 13.21
CA GLU A 33 18.93 29.18 12.16
C GLU A 33 18.34 28.84 10.77
N ILE A 34 17.07 28.44 10.73
CA ILE A 34 16.34 28.16 9.49
C ILE A 34 15.84 29.49 8.92
N SER A 35 16.11 29.73 7.63
CA SER A 35 15.73 30.98 6.98
C SER A 35 14.23 31.09 6.76
N ASP A 36 13.69 32.32 6.77
CA ASP A 36 12.29 32.58 6.46
C ASP A 36 11.91 32.10 5.05
N ALA A 37 12.86 32.12 4.11
CA ALA A 37 12.67 31.59 2.76
C ALA A 37 12.48 30.07 2.74
N ASP A 38 13.21 29.33 3.58
CA ASP A 38 13.03 27.88 3.72
C ASP A 38 11.67 27.55 4.35
N ILE A 39 11.24 28.33 5.35
CA ILE A 39 9.91 28.18 5.97
C ILE A 39 8.80 28.46 4.96
N ALA A 40 8.89 29.57 4.22
CA ALA A 40 7.90 29.93 3.21
C ALA A 40 7.81 28.87 2.10
N THR A 41 8.96 28.33 1.67
CA THR A 41 9.00 27.25 0.68
C THR A 41 8.31 25.99 1.20
N LEU A 42 8.60 25.56 2.43
CA LEU A 42 7.97 24.39 3.04
C LEU A 42 6.44 24.56 3.18
N GLN A 43 5.99 25.76 3.56
CA GLN A 43 4.56 26.06 3.69
C GLN A 43 3.84 26.06 2.34
N ALA A 44 4.45 26.65 1.31
CA ALA A 44 3.92 26.61 -0.05
C ALA A 44 3.84 25.17 -0.58
N ASP A 45 4.86 24.37 -0.29
CA ASP A 45 4.91 22.95 -0.67
C ASP A 45 3.80 22.13 -0.01
N ALA A 46 3.61 22.29 1.30
CA ALA A 46 2.56 21.61 2.04
C ALA A 46 1.16 21.97 1.49
N ALA A 47 0.89 23.27 1.33
CA ALA A 47 -0.37 23.75 0.76
C ALA A 47 -0.61 23.23 -0.66
N SER A 48 0.41 23.27 -1.52
CA SER A 48 0.31 22.81 -2.91
C SER A 48 0.04 21.31 -3.02
N PHE A 49 0.75 20.49 -2.22
CA PHE A 49 0.57 19.05 -2.23
C PHE A 49 -0.80 18.65 -1.66
N ARG A 50 -1.22 19.26 -0.55
CA ARG A 50 -2.54 19.01 0.05
C ARG A 50 -3.68 19.37 -0.90
N TYR A 51 -3.62 20.54 -1.52
CA TYR A 51 -4.62 20.99 -2.49
C TYR A 51 -4.70 20.04 -3.69
N THR A 52 -3.55 19.59 -4.20
CA THR A 52 -3.48 18.66 -5.33
C THR A 52 -4.11 17.32 -4.99
N LEU A 53 -3.83 16.77 -3.80
CA LEU A 53 -4.41 15.50 -3.35
C LEU A 53 -5.93 15.60 -3.18
N HIS A 54 -6.42 16.70 -2.58
CA HIS A 54 -7.86 16.94 -2.44
C HIS A 54 -8.54 17.05 -3.81
N THR A 55 -8.00 17.87 -4.70
CA THR A 55 -8.53 18.06 -6.06
C THR A 55 -8.53 16.73 -6.83
N LEU A 56 -7.47 15.93 -6.72
CA LEU A 56 -7.41 14.62 -7.37
C LEU A 56 -8.54 13.70 -6.90
N ASN A 57 -8.77 13.63 -5.58
CA ASN A 57 -9.82 12.80 -5.01
C ASN A 57 -11.22 13.25 -5.48
N ASP A 58 -11.48 14.55 -5.50
CA ASP A 58 -12.76 15.11 -5.96
C ASP A 58 -13.00 14.81 -7.43
N MET A 59 -11.97 14.96 -8.27
CA MET A 59 -12.07 14.68 -9.70
C MET A 59 -12.25 13.18 -9.99
N GLN A 60 -11.63 12.30 -9.20
CA GLN A 60 -11.86 10.85 -9.30
C GLN A 60 -13.29 10.47 -8.91
N ALA A 61 -13.82 11.03 -7.82
CA ALA A 61 -15.21 10.84 -7.44
C ALA A 61 -16.16 11.34 -8.53
N TYR A 62 -15.88 12.52 -9.10
CA TYR A 62 -16.67 13.07 -10.19
C TYR A 62 -16.67 12.19 -11.44
N ALA A 63 -15.53 11.61 -11.82
CA ALA A 63 -15.45 10.65 -12.92
C ALA A 63 -16.26 9.37 -12.65
N GLN A 64 -16.30 8.91 -11.39
CA GLN A 64 -17.14 7.78 -10.99
C GLN A 64 -18.63 8.12 -11.09
N HIS A 65 -19.04 9.33 -10.70
CA HIS A 65 -20.41 9.81 -10.86
C HIS A 65 -20.84 9.83 -12.33
N TRP A 66 -19.98 10.30 -13.24
CA TRP A 66 -20.24 10.21 -14.68
C TRP A 66 -20.37 8.78 -15.18
N THR A 67 -19.56 7.87 -14.65
CA THR A 67 -19.62 6.44 -15.01
C THR A 67 -20.93 5.81 -14.55
N ALA A 68 -21.39 6.12 -13.34
CA ALA A 68 -22.68 5.65 -12.85
C ALA A 68 -23.84 6.24 -13.68
N TYR A 69 -23.82 7.55 -13.92
CA TYR A 69 -24.82 8.26 -14.71
C TYR A 69 -25.00 7.65 -16.11
N LYS A 70 -23.90 7.47 -16.87
CA LYS A 70 -24.00 6.89 -18.22
C LYS A 70 -24.56 5.46 -18.22
N ASN A 71 -24.26 4.68 -17.18
CA ASN A 71 -24.73 3.29 -17.09
C ASN A 71 -26.24 3.27 -16.83
N VAL A 72 -26.74 4.15 -15.95
CA VAL A 72 -28.19 4.30 -15.69
C VAL A 72 -28.93 4.77 -16.95
N LEU A 73 -28.40 5.74 -17.69
CA LEU A 73 -29.00 6.18 -18.95
C LEU A 73 -29.07 5.08 -20.00
N ARG A 74 -28.01 4.25 -20.10
CA ARG A 74 -27.90 3.21 -21.12
C ARG A 74 -28.74 1.98 -20.78
N ASP A 75 -28.63 1.49 -19.54
CA ASP A 75 -29.12 0.17 -19.14
C ASP A 75 -30.37 0.23 -18.24
N GLY A 76 -30.74 1.42 -17.75
CA GLY A 76 -31.77 1.60 -16.72
C GLY A 76 -31.30 1.13 -15.33
N GLY A 77 -32.26 0.83 -14.44
CA GLY A 77 -31.99 0.28 -13.10
C GLY A 77 -32.13 1.29 -11.95
N ASN A 78 -31.63 0.91 -10.77
CA ASN A 78 -31.74 1.72 -9.55
C ASN A 78 -30.54 2.67 -9.47
N GLY A 79 -30.74 3.93 -9.86
CA GLY A 79 -29.75 5.01 -9.76
C GLY A 79 -30.36 6.36 -10.13
N SER A 80 -29.65 7.46 -9.85
CA SER A 80 -30.08 8.79 -10.28
C SER A 80 -29.76 9.00 -11.76
N ALA A 81 -30.72 9.55 -12.51
CA ALA A 81 -30.53 10.06 -13.86
C ALA A 81 -30.36 11.60 -13.87
N GLU A 82 -30.04 12.19 -12.71
CA GLU A 82 -29.66 13.60 -12.63
C GLU A 82 -28.25 13.80 -13.17
N TRP A 83 -28.02 14.97 -13.77
CA TRP A 83 -26.71 15.35 -14.27
C TRP A 83 -25.69 15.38 -13.13
N PRO A 84 -24.53 14.71 -13.27
CA PRO A 84 -23.44 14.84 -12.31
C PRO A 84 -23.02 16.30 -12.14
N VAL A 85 -22.98 16.77 -10.90
CA VAL A 85 -22.58 18.15 -10.57
C VAL A 85 -21.07 18.18 -10.36
N PRO A 86 -20.33 19.11 -11.00
CA PRO A 86 -18.90 19.25 -10.79
C PRO A 86 -18.61 19.60 -9.33
N PRO A 87 -17.54 19.06 -8.73
CA PRO A 87 -17.14 19.39 -7.37
C PRO A 87 -16.80 20.88 -7.27
N SER A 88 -17.23 21.53 -6.18
CA SER A 88 -16.83 22.90 -5.89
C SER A 88 -15.41 22.91 -5.33
N LEU A 89 -14.52 23.66 -5.95
CA LEU A 89 -13.18 23.89 -5.44
C LEU A 89 -13.21 25.13 -4.55
N ASP A 90 -13.76 24.99 -3.34
CA ASP A 90 -13.98 26.11 -2.41
C ASP A 90 -12.68 26.66 -1.79
N GLN A 91 -11.55 25.99 -2.02
CA GLN A 91 -10.24 26.45 -1.53
C GLN A 91 -9.50 27.27 -2.59
N PRO A 92 -8.88 28.41 -2.20
CA PRO A 92 -8.06 29.17 -3.13
C PRO A 92 -6.92 28.29 -3.65
N ILE A 93 -6.72 28.31 -4.96
CA ILE A 93 -5.63 27.57 -5.61
C ILE A 93 -4.31 28.11 -5.03
N PRO A 94 -3.47 27.26 -4.40
CA PRO A 94 -2.19 27.69 -3.87
C PRO A 94 -1.23 28.06 -5.02
N PRO A 95 -0.24 28.93 -4.76
CA PRO A 95 0.80 29.23 -5.75
C PRO A 95 1.50 27.97 -6.26
N ALA A 96 1.87 27.97 -7.53
CA ALA A 96 2.66 26.88 -8.10
C ALA A 96 4.04 26.79 -7.44
N VAL A 97 4.47 25.58 -7.09
CA VAL A 97 5.77 25.30 -6.50
C VAL A 97 6.66 24.52 -7.45
N ALA A 98 7.98 24.58 -7.22
CA ALA A 98 8.93 23.79 -8.00
C ALA A 98 8.71 22.27 -7.78
N PRO A 99 8.92 21.43 -8.81
CA PRO A 99 8.78 19.99 -8.70
C PRO A 99 9.73 19.41 -7.63
N GLY A 100 9.40 18.21 -7.14
CA GLY A 100 10.24 17.51 -6.16
C GLY A 100 10.05 17.97 -4.71
N ILE A 101 8.81 18.20 -4.27
CA ILE A 101 8.44 18.55 -2.89
C ILE A 101 9.06 17.58 -1.86
N ILE A 102 8.88 16.27 -2.06
CA ILE A 102 9.40 15.25 -1.13
C ILE A 102 10.93 15.23 -1.08
N PRO A 103 11.67 15.14 -2.21
CA PRO A 103 13.13 15.28 -2.20
C PRO A 103 13.62 16.54 -1.47
N ARG A 104 13.05 17.71 -1.78
CA ARG A 104 13.40 18.98 -1.13
C ARG A 104 13.15 18.96 0.37
N THR A 105 12.00 18.43 0.79
CA THR A 105 11.65 18.27 2.21
C THR A 105 12.62 17.32 2.91
N THR A 106 12.97 16.18 2.30
CA THR A 106 13.93 15.24 2.90
C THR A 106 15.34 15.82 2.99
N ALA A 107 15.76 16.66 2.04
CA ALA A 107 17.01 17.40 2.10
C ALA A 107 17.01 18.44 3.24
N LEU A 108 15.91 19.18 3.41
CA LEU A 108 15.72 20.09 4.55
C LEU A 108 15.81 19.34 5.88
N VAL A 109 15.13 18.19 6.01
CA VAL A 109 15.18 17.37 7.22
C VAL A 109 16.59 16.84 7.49
N ALA A 110 17.30 16.38 6.46
CA ALA A 110 18.69 15.95 6.60
C ALA A 110 19.58 17.10 7.12
N ARG A 111 19.42 18.31 6.56
CA ARG A 111 20.12 19.51 7.03
C ARG A 111 19.75 19.85 8.47
N ILE A 112 18.46 19.79 8.85
CA ILE A 112 18.01 20.06 10.22
C ILE A 112 18.73 19.16 11.23
N LYS A 113 18.85 17.86 10.92
CA LYS A 113 19.50 16.88 11.78
C LYS A 113 21.00 17.11 11.98
N THR A 114 21.66 17.89 11.12
CA THR A 114 23.09 18.22 11.26
C THR A 114 23.35 19.51 12.03
N LEU A 115 22.31 20.27 12.38
CA LEU A 115 22.47 21.56 13.04
C LEU A 115 22.89 21.41 14.51
N LYS A 116 23.73 22.33 14.97
CA LYS A 116 24.31 22.32 16.33
C LYS A 116 23.25 22.29 17.45
N HIS A 117 22.11 22.95 17.24
CA HIS A 117 21.05 23.08 18.23
C HIS A 117 19.92 22.06 18.06
N TYR A 118 20.07 21.12 17.12
CA TYR A 118 19.13 20.01 16.98
C TYR A 118 19.19 19.09 18.21
N THR A 119 18.02 18.67 18.69
CA THR A 119 17.89 17.69 19.77
C THR A 119 16.87 16.61 19.38
N PRO A 120 16.94 15.41 19.98
CA PRO A 120 15.92 14.39 19.78
C PRO A 120 14.51 14.88 20.13
N ALA A 121 14.35 15.73 21.15
CA ALA A 121 13.05 16.31 21.50
C ALA A 121 12.47 17.17 20.37
N ILE A 122 13.31 18.01 19.74
CA ILE A 122 12.92 18.80 18.55
C ILE A 122 12.58 17.87 17.39
N GLY A 123 13.39 16.83 17.16
CA GLY A 123 13.13 15.84 16.12
C GLY A 123 11.81 15.08 16.30
N GLN A 124 11.45 14.79 17.55
CA GLN A 124 10.20 14.13 17.91
C GLN A 124 9.01 15.05 17.64
N ASP A 125 9.08 16.33 18.08
CA ASP A 125 8.02 17.30 17.83
C ASP A 125 7.83 17.58 16.34
N LEU A 126 8.90 17.60 15.56
CA LEU A 126 8.85 17.73 14.10
C LEU A 126 8.45 16.45 13.36
N ARG A 127 8.27 15.31 14.05
CA ARG A 127 8.03 13.98 13.45
C ARG A 127 9.09 13.56 12.42
N ILE A 128 10.34 13.97 12.62
CA ILE A 128 11.47 13.62 11.74
C ILE A 128 12.37 12.54 12.34
N ILE A 129 12.01 12.00 13.50
CA ILE A 129 12.61 10.79 14.07
C ILE A 129 11.79 9.60 13.60
N GLY A 130 12.39 8.77 12.76
CA GLY A 130 11.77 7.51 12.36
C GLY A 130 12.13 6.47 13.41
N THR A 131 11.13 5.84 14.01
CA THR A 131 11.32 4.50 14.55
C THR A 131 11.66 3.60 13.37
N SER A 132 12.70 2.77 13.49
CA SER A 132 12.93 1.68 12.54
C SER A 132 11.61 0.92 12.36
N HIS A 133 10.98 1.03 11.20
CA HIS A 133 9.97 0.06 10.80
C HIS A 133 10.75 -1.19 10.42
N THR A 134 11.25 -1.92 11.41
CA THR A 134 11.49 -3.35 11.24
C THR A 134 10.14 -3.91 10.86
N VAL A 135 9.98 -4.23 9.58
CA VAL A 135 9.03 -5.23 9.17
C VAL A 135 9.31 -6.41 10.07
N ASP A 136 8.34 -6.75 10.94
CA ASP A 136 8.39 -7.98 11.70
C ASP A 136 7.66 -9.03 10.87
N PRO A 137 8.38 -9.86 10.11
CA PRO A 137 7.75 -10.86 9.30
C PRO A 137 7.30 -12.07 10.12
N SER A 138 7.63 -12.15 11.42
CA SER A 138 7.32 -13.28 12.29
C SER A 138 5.82 -13.41 12.61
N SER A 139 5.05 -12.34 12.46
CA SER A 139 3.60 -12.35 12.67
C SER A 139 2.79 -12.59 11.39
N TRP A 140 3.46 -12.73 10.23
CA TRP A 140 2.76 -12.81 8.95
C TRP A 140 2.11 -14.19 8.76
N LYS A 141 0.87 -14.22 8.29
CA LYS A 141 0.17 -15.48 7.98
C LYS A 141 -0.52 -15.34 6.62
N PRO A 142 -0.23 -16.19 5.62
CA PRO A 142 -0.93 -16.13 4.34
C PRO A 142 -2.42 -16.44 4.51
N LEU A 143 -3.26 -15.68 3.83
CA LEU A 143 -4.68 -15.99 3.66
C LEU A 143 -4.87 -16.57 2.26
N LEU A 144 -5.30 -17.84 2.20
CA LEU A 144 -5.51 -18.55 0.95
C LEU A 144 -6.99 -18.63 0.60
N SER A 145 -7.28 -18.62 -0.70
CA SER A 145 -8.55 -19.06 -1.27
C SER A 145 -8.27 -19.89 -2.50
N VAL A 146 -9.16 -20.81 -2.87
CA VAL A 146 -8.98 -21.69 -4.03
C VAL A 146 -10.20 -21.61 -4.93
N GLN A 147 -9.95 -21.52 -6.24
CA GLN A 147 -10.97 -21.58 -7.28
C GLN A 147 -10.59 -22.64 -8.31
N ILE A 148 -11.57 -23.27 -8.96
CA ILE A 148 -11.32 -24.17 -10.09
C ILE A 148 -11.39 -23.36 -11.39
N LYS A 149 -10.35 -23.43 -12.22
CA LYS A 149 -10.33 -22.89 -13.58
C LYS A 149 -9.79 -23.94 -14.55
N ALA A 150 -10.53 -24.19 -15.63
CA ALA A 150 -10.19 -25.24 -16.60
C ALA A 150 -9.90 -26.60 -15.93
N ALA A 151 -10.74 -26.99 -14.96
CA ALA A 151 -10.60 -28.17 -14.11
C ALA A 151 -9.40 -28.21 -13.14
N HIS A 152 -8.53 -27.20 -13.15
CA HIS A 152 -7.38 -27.11 -12.24
C HIS A 152 -7.62 -26.13 -11.08
N PRO A 153 -7.12 -26.42 -9.87
CA PRO A 153 -7.09 -25.46 -8.77
C PRO A 153 -6.19 -24.26 -9.06
N VAL A 154 -6.68 -23.07 -8.73
CA VAL A 154 -5.94 -21.81 -8.70
C VAL A 154 -5.96 -21.28 -7.27
N ILE A 155 -4.78 -21.21 -6.66
CA ILE A 155 -4.56 -20.76 -5.29
C ILE A 155 -4.36 -19.24 -5.30
N LEU A 156 -5.34 -18.52 -4.77
CA LEU A 156 -5.33 -17.07 -4.62
C LEU A 156 -4.68 -16.70 -3.29
N TRP A 157 -3.82 -15.69 -3.32
CA TRP A 157 -3.09 -15.17 -2.18
C TRP A 157 -2.71 -13.70 -2.40
N THR A 158 -2.41 -12.97 -1.33
CA THR A 158 -1.98 -11.55 -1.41
C THR A 158 -0.51 -11.44 -1.06
N LYS A 159 0.27 -10.72 -1.87
CA LYS A 159 1.73 -10.58 -1.63
C LYS A 159 2.07 -9.71 -0.42
N ALA A 160 1.29 -8.66 -0.18
CA ALA A 160 1.55 -7.65 0.85
C ALA A 160 3.02 -7.18 0.80
N LYS A 161 3.77 -7.30 1.90
CA LYS A 161 5.20 -6.94 2.01
C LYS A 161 6.15 -8.13 1.82
N ALA A 162 5.65 -9.33 1.54
CA ALA A 162 6.47 -10.51 1.34
C ALA A 162 7.15 -10.52 -0.03
N SER A 163 8.27 -11.22 -0.15
CA SER A 163 8.99 -11.40 -1.42
C SER A 163 8.31 -12.44 -2.31
N ALA A 164 7.81 -13.51 -1.70
CA ALA A 164 7.15 -14.63 -2.37
C ALA A 164 6.22 -15.39 -1.41
N ILE A 165 5.51 -16.38 -1.94
CA ILE A 165 4.80 -17.42 -1.18
C ILE A 165 5.38 -18.78 -1.51
N GLU A 166 5.42 -19.66 -0.52
CA GLU A 166 5.71 -21.07 -0.69
C GLU A 166 4.46 -21.89 -0.42
N ILE A 167 4.03 -22.69 -1.39
CA ILE A 167 2.77 -23.44 -1.34
C ILE A 167 3.09 -24.93 -1.24
N TRP A 168 2.37 -25.60 -0.36
CA TRP A 168 2.41 -27.05 -0.14
C TRP A 168 1.02 -27.63 -0.36
N VAL A 169 0.97 -28.86 -0.85
CA VAL A 169 -0.28 -29.56 -1.17
C VAL A 169 -0.25 -30.99 -0.62
N ASP A 170 -1.35 -31.42 -0.02
CA ASP A 170 -1.63 -32.80 0.35
C ASP A 170 -2.79 -33.29 -0.52
N ARG A 171 -2.55 -34.35 -1.30
CA ARG A 171 -3.53 -34.91 -2.23
C ARG A 171 -4.37 -36.03 -1.62
N ASN A 172 -4.25 -36.26 -0.30
CA ASN A 172 -4.80 -37.39 0.44
C ASN A 172 -4.37 -38.75 -0.15
N ASP A 173 -3.15 -38.81 -0.67
CA ASP A 173 -2.52 -40.00 -1.24
C ASP A 173 -1.60 -40.74 -0.24
N GLY A 174 -1.58 -40.29 1.02
CA GLY A 174 -0.74 -40.83 2.09
C GLY A 174 0.65 -40.19 2.19
N ASN A 175 1.03 -39.28 1.28
CA ASN A 175 2.30 -38.57 1.33
C ASN A 175 2.28 -37.32 2.24
N GLY A 176 1.09 -36.93 2.71
CA GLY A 176 0.90 -35.70 3.45
C GLY A 176 1.16 -34.47 2.59
N PHE A 177 1.49 -33.35 3.25
CA PHE A 177 1.85 -32.12 2.53
C PHE A 177 3.22 -32.25 1.87
N VAL A 178 3.26 -32.06 0.55
CA VAL A 178 4.48 -31.99 -0.26
C VAL A 178 4.62 -30.60 -0.89
N PHE A 179 5.86 -30.19 -1.18
CA PHE A 179 6.15 -28.93 -1.85
C PHE A 179 5.48 -28.87 -3.23
N LEU A 180 4.77 -27.78 -3.51
CA LEU A 180 4.23 -27.49 -4.84
C LEU A 180 5.13 -26.51 -5.59
N ILE A 181 5.28 -25.29 -5.06
CA ILE A 181 5.97 -24.19 -5.75
C ILE A 181 6.28 -23.01 -4.82
N ILE A 182 7.29 -22.21 -5.19
CA ILE A 182 7.49 -20.84 -4.70
C ILE A 182 7.06 -19.88 -5.81
N ASN A 183 6.16 -18.96 -5.50
CA ASN A 183 5.68 -17.98 -6.48
C ASN A 183 5.88 -16.55 -5.97
N THR A 184 6.34 -15.66 -6.86
CA THR A 184 6.53 -14.23 -6.59
C THR A 184 5.34 -13.39 -7.04
N GLU A 185 4.39 -13.99 -7.78
CA GLU A 185 3.17 -13.34 -8.28
C GLU A 185 1.89 -14.02 -7.74
N PRO A 186 0.84 -13.24 -7.44
CA PRO A 186 -0.46 -13.78 -7.02
C PRO A 186 -1.09 -14.74 -8.03
N ASN A 187 -1.94 -15.65 -7.54
CA ASN A 187 -2.73 -16.62 -8.31
C ASN A 187 -1.89 -17.74 -8.94
N THR A 188 -1.64 -18.78 -8.16
CA THR A 188 -0.87 -19.94 -8.60
C THR A 188 -1.80 -21.03 -9.11
N THR A 189 -1.68 -21.43 -10.37
CA THR A 189 -2.37 -22.62 -10.89
C THR A 189 -1.58 -23.87 -10.53
N ASP A 190 -2.24 -24.90 -10.00
CA ASP A 190 -1.66 -26.24 -9.83
C ASP A 190 -1.85 -27.06 -11.12
N PRO A 191 -0.77 -27.33 -11.89
CA PRO A 191 -0.85 -28.03 -13.17
C PRO A 191 -0.87 -29.56 -13.02
N THR A 192 -0.91 -30.09 -11.80
CA THR A 192 -0.86 -31.54 -11.56
C THR A 192 -1.97 -32.25 -12.33
N PRO A 193 -1.70 -33.40 -12.98
CA PRO A 193 -2.73 -34.20 -13.64
C PRO A 193 -3.91 -34.52 -12.71
N LEU A 194 -5.12 -34.44 -13.26
CA LEU A 194 -6.35 -34.73 -12.54
C LEU A 194 -6.46 -36.24 -12.23
N PRO A 195 -7.31 -36.63 -11.26
CA PRO A 195 -7.64 -38.02 -11.00
C PRO A 195 -8.12 -38.76 -12.26
N ALA A 196 -8.19 -40.10 -12.21
CA ALA A 196 -8.71 -40.88 -13.32
C ALA A 196 -10.17 -40.47 -13.65
N PRO A 197 -10.60 -40.56 -14.92
CA PRO A 197 -11.95 -40.20 -15.32
C PRO A 197 -13.03 -40.84 -14.46
N GLY A 198 -13.97 -40.03 -13.96
CA GLY A 198 -15.06 -40.49 -13.08
C GLY A 198 -14.67 -40.69 -11.61
N THR A 199 -13.46 -40.28 -11.23
CA THR A 199 -13.02 -40.23 -9.82
C THR A 199 -12.81 -38.79 -9.35
N SER A 200 -12.90 -38.58 -8.04
CA SER A 200 -12.59 -37.30 -7.41
C SER A 200 -11.60 -37.47 -6.28
N ALA A 201 -10.81 -36.44 -6.04
CA ALA A 201 -9.86 -36.37 -4.94
C ALA A 201 -10.00 -35.02 -4.23
N ALA A 202 -9.85 -35.03 -2.91
CA ALA A 202 -9.71 -33.80 -2.15
C ALA A 202 -8.23 -33.39 -2.13
N TRP A 203 -7.91 -32.18 -2.56
CA TRP A 203 -6.58 -31.59 -2.46
C TRP A 203 -6.61 -30.49 -1.42
N ASN A 204 -5.68 -30.57 -0.47
CA ASN A 204 -5.54 -29.65 0.65
C ASN A 204 -4.30 -28.80 0.43
N TYR A 205 -4.40 -27.48 0.59
CA TYR A 205 -3.28 -26.56 0.43
C TYR A 205 -2.99 -25.80 1.71
N LYS A 206 -1.71 -25.56 1.96
CA LYS A 206 -1.23 -24.59 2.95
C LYS A 206 -0.03 -23.82 2.38
N ALA A 207 0.25 -22.66 2.94
CA ALA A 207 1.35 -21.85 2.48
C ALA A 207 2.06 -21.10 3.61
N ILE A 208 3.28 -20.65 3.35
CA ILE A 208 4.05 -19.74 4.21
C ILE A 208 4.65 -18.62 3.35
N TYR A 209 4.76 -17.41 3.91
CA TYR A 209 5.42 -16.33 3.20
C TYR A 209 6.94 -16.54 3.16
N ARG A 210 7.57 -15.96 2.14
CA ARG A 210 9.03 -15.83 2.09
C ARG A 210 9.44 -14.36 2.03
N PHE A 211 10.49 -13.99 2.75
CA PHE A 211 11.09 -12.66 2.75
C PHE A 211 12.61 -12.81 2.61
N HIS A 212 13.20 -12.19 1.57
CA HIS A 212 14.62 -12.37 1.23
C HIS A 212 15.07 -13.84 1.22
N ASP A 213 14.28 -14.68 0.55
CA ASP A 213 14.53 -16.12 0.42
C ASP A 213 14.48 -16.94 1.72
N GLU A 214 13.94 -16.40 2.81
CA GLU A 214 13.69 -17.17 4.03
C GLU A 214 12.19 -17.32 4.26
N GLN A 215 11.76 -18.49 4.77
CA GLN A 215 10.39 -18.66 5.27
C GLN A 215 10.19 -17.78 6.49
N VAL A 216 9.08 -17.07 6.53
CA VAL A 216 8.75 -16.15 7.63
C VAL A 216 7.31 -16.28 8.05
N GLY A 217 7.08 -16.03 9.34
CA GLY A 217 5.74 -15.97 9.90
C GLY A 217 5.17 -17.34 10.24
N GLN A 218 3.87 -17.49 9.98
CA GLN A 218 3.06 -18.65 10.29
C GLN A 218 2.54 -19.28 9.01
N TRP A 219 2.32 -20.59 9.07
CA TRP A 219 1.57 -21.30 8.03
C TRP A 219 0.13 -20.78 7.95
N SER A 220 -0.41 -20.70 6.74
CA SER A 220 -1.82 -20.43 6.50
C SER A 220 -2.70 -21.51 7.15
N ASP A 221 -3.99 -21.19 7.30
CA ASP A 221 -4.99 -22.25 7.48
C ASP A 221 -5.01 -23.15 6.24
N VAL A 222 -5.39 -24.41 6.44
CA VAL A 222 -5.53 -25.38 5.34
C VAL A 222 -6.80 -25.08 4.58
N VAL A 223 -6.70 -24.99 3.25
CA VAL A 223 -7.84 -24.84 2.35
C VAL A 223 -7.99 -26.09 1.49
N SER A 224 -9.20 -26.64 1.44
CA SER A 224 -9.50 -27.89 0.72
C SER A 224 -10.33 -27.60 -0.53
N VAL A 225 -10.05 -28.33 -1.61
CA VAL A 225 -10.83 -28.31 -2.84
C VAL A 225 -11.00 -29.73 -3.37
N THR A 226 -12.17 -30.04 -3.92
CA THR A 226 -12.40 -31.31 -4.62
C THR A 226 -12.08 -31.13 -6.10
N VAL A 227 -11.18 -31.95 -6.63
CA VAL A 227 -10.88 -32.06 -8.07
C VAL A 227 -11.50 -33.34 -8.63
N GLY A 228 -12.00 -33.27 -9.87
CA GLY A 228 -12.57 -34.41 -10.59
C GLY A 228 -11.84 -34.66 -11.90
N GLY A 229 -11.71 -35.94 -12.28
CA GLY A 229 -11.15 -36.40 -13.55
C GLY A 229 -12.21 -36.74 -14.59
#